data_AF-A0A7M3YG15-F1
#
_entry.id   AF-A0A7M3YG15-F1
#
_cell.length_a   1.000
_cell.length_b   1.000
_cell.length_c   1.000
_cell.angle_alpha   90.00
_cell.angle_beta   90.00
_cell.angle_gamma   90.00
#
_symmetry.space_group_name_H-M   'P 1'
#
loop_
_entity.id
_entity.type
_entity.pdbx_description
1 polymer ?
#
loop_
_entity_poly.entity_id
_entity_poly.type
_entity_poly.pdbx_seq_one_letter_code
_entity_poly.pdbx_strand_id
1 'polypeptide(L)'
;DGTDDPMGILAVSESGTSFGLSEFLEMDKDTAISTYGITGNQHQVLKDFCSDWMDNIATLPLILVGGEGYISASQFVNQTFGSINPIDDSYMEYSLNIGGMWGTGTYGFPESDPIDLTQEQSAEMLYGDWGLTTAKGASMFLYGELSGKTLPINYTTEEYADAREWTNETVAEIYGIDVEAAGAAK
;
A
#
# COMPACT_ATOMS: atom_id res chain seq x y z
N ASP A 1 9.59 -15.53 -6.82
CA ASP A 1 10.87 -16.26 -6.71
C ASP A 1 11.70 -15.78 -5.52
N GLY A 2 11.37 -14.64 -4.89
CA GLY A 2 12.03 -14.19 -3.66
C GLY A 2 13.49 -13.79 -3.88
N THR A 3 13.82 -13.43 -5.12
CA THR A 3 15.14 -12.96 -5.56
C THR A 3 15.21 -11.45 -5.43
N ASP A 4 16.43 -10.90 -5.38
CA ASP A 4 16.61 -9.44 -5.41
C ASP A 4 16.03 -8.80 -6.69
N ASP A 5 16.04 -9.55 -7.78
CA ASP A 5 15.45 -9.20 -9.08
C ASP A 5 14.25 -10.12 -9.36
N PRO A 6 13.06 -9.85 -8.79
CA PRO A 6 11.89 -10.69 -9.02
C PRO A 6 11.47 -10.59 -10.49
N MET A 7 11.35 -11.72 -11.18
CA MET A 7 10.99 -11.71 -12.61
C MET A 7 9.50 -12.02 -12.82
N GLY A 8 8.88 -12.81 -11.94
CA GLY A 8 7.46 -13.15 -12.07
C GLY A 8 6.53 -11.95 -11.85
N ILE A 9 5.41 -11.88 -12.59
CA ILE A 9 4.40 -10.80 -12.45
C ILE A 9 3.96 -10.58 -10.99
N LEU A 10 3.83 -11.67 -10.22
CA LEU A 10 3.44 -11.66 -8.81
C LEU A 10 4.62 -11.89 -7.86
N ALA A 11 5.84 -11.94 -8.38
CA ALA A 11 7.02 -12.12 -7.56
C ALA A 11 7.31 -10.82 -6.81
N VAL A 12 7.72 -10.96 -5.56
CA VAL A 12 8.21 -9.88 -4.71
C VAL A 12 9.66 -10.19 -4.36
N SER A 13 10.49 -9.15 -4.21
CA SER A 13 11.87 -9.33 -3.76
C SER A 13 11.95 -9.87 -2.34
N GLU A 14 13.14 -10.35 -1.95
CA GLU A 14 13.41 -10.75 -0.55
C GLU A 14 13.13 -9.60 0.42
N SER A 15 13.38 -8.36 -0.02
CA SER A 15 13.11 -7.13 0.74
C SER A 15 11.67 -6.64 0.68
N GLY A 16 10.73 -7.36 0.05
CA GLY A 16 9.34 -6.92 0.01
C GLY A 16 9.06 -5.64 -0.83
N THR A 17 10.10 -5.03 -1.42
CA THR A 17 10.05 -3.65 -1.94
C THR A 17 9.87 -3.54 -3.43
N SER A 18 10.32 -4.54 -4.19
CA SER A 18 10.20 -4.58 -5.64
C SER A 18 9.25 -5.69 -6.08
N PHE A 19 8.50 -5.41 -7.13
CA PHE A 19 7.55 -6.34 -7.73
C PHE A 19 8.04 -6.73 -9.11
N GLY A 20 8.01 -8.02 -9.43
CA GLY A 20 8.40 -8.49 -10.76
C GLY A 20 7.43 -8.08 -11.87
N LEU A 21 6.30 -7.44 -11.54
CA LEU A 21 5.46 -6.74 -12.50
C LEU A 21 6.23 -5.63 -13.25
N SER A 22 7.03 -4.81 -12.55
CA SER A 22 7.80 -3.76 -13.22
C SER A 22 8.89 -4.35 -14.12
N GLU A 23 9.59 -5.37 -13.63
CA GLU A 23 10.61 -6.09 -14.39
C GLU A 23 9.99 -6.72 -15.66
N PHE A 24 8.83 -7.38 -15.52
CA PHE A 24 8.12 -7.95 -16.65
C PHE A 24 7.69 -6.89 -17.69
N LEU A 25 7.26 -5.71 -17.23
CA LEU A 25 6.87 -4.61 -18.13
C LEU A 25 8.06 -3.97 -18.86
N GLU A 26 9.25 -3.98 -18.28
CA GLU A 26 10.47 -3.49 -18.94
C GLU A 26 11.12 -4.55 -19.83
N MET A 27 10.85 -5.84 -19.56
CA MET A 27 11.41 -6.98 -20.28
C MET A 27 11.12 -6.92 -21.79
N ASP A 28 12.15 -7.21 -22.58
CA ASP A 28 12.01 -7.37 -24.02
C ASP A 28 11.42 -8.75 -24.38
N LYS A 29 10.89 -8.84 -25.60
CA LYS A 29 10.17 -10.02 -26.08
C LYS A 29 11.04 -11.28 -26.12
N ASP A 30 12.29 -11.18 -26.55
CA ASP A 30 13.13 -12.37 -26.73
C ASP A 30 13.57 -12.92 -25.37
N THR A 31 13.89 -12.03 -24.43
CA THR A 31 14.13 -12.39 -23.03
C THR A 31 12.91 -13.06 -22.41
N ALA A 32 11.71 -12.47 -22.51
CA ALA A 32 10.48 -13.04 -21.95
C ALA A 32 10.13 -14.43 -22.50
N ILE A 33 10.34 -14.66 -23.81
CA ILE A 33 10.16 -15.97 -24.43
C ILE A 33 11.12 -17.00 -23.81
N SER A 34 12.39 -16.63 -23.64
CA SER A 34 13.39 -17.53 -23.06
C SER A 34 13.17 -17.82 -21.57
N THR A 35 12.72 -16.82 -20.81
CA THR A 35 12.51 -16.92 -19.35
C THR A 35 11.25 -17.70 -19.01
N TYR A 36 10.13 -17.41 -19.68
CA TYR A 36 8.82 -17.96 -19.30
C TYR A 36 8.30 -19.06 -20.24
N GLY A 37 8.99 -19.32 -21.36
CA GLY A 37 8.52 -20.29 -22.36
C GLY A 37 7.23 -19.86 -23.08
N ILE A 38 6.91 -18.57 -23.06
CA ILE A 38 5.75 -17.99 -23.74
C ILE A 38 6.07 -17.66 -25.20
N THR A 39 5.05 -17.45 -26.02
CA THR A 39 5.21 -16.92 -27.38
C THR A 39 5.32 -15.39 -27.37
N GLY A 40 5.88 -14.82 -28.44
CA GLY A 40 5.94 -13.36 -28.59
C GLY A 40 4.56 -12.68 -28.58
N ASN A 41 3.52 -13.37 -29.08
CA ASN A 41 2.15 -12.86 -29.01
C ASN A 41 1.61 -12.88 -27.57
N GLN A 42 1.88 -13.95 -26.81
CA GLN A 42 1.49 -14.02 -25.39
C GLN A 42 2.21 -12.95 -24.56
N HIS A 43 3.50 -12.70 -24.83
CA HIS A 43 4.22 -11.62 -24.17
C HIS A 43 3.54 -10.27 -24.38
N GLN A 44 3.18 -9.93 -25.63
CA GLN A 44 2.49 -8.67 -25.91
C GLN A 44 1.14 -8.57 -25.18
N VAL A 45 0.32 -9.63 -25.25
CA VAL A 45 -1.00 -9.64 -24.58
C VAL A 45 -0.88 -9.48 -23.06
N LEU A 46 0.10 -10.17 -22.46
CA LEU A 46 0.35 -10.05 -21.02
C LEU A 46 0.86 -8.65 -20.66
N LYS A 47 1.76 -8.09 -21.47
CA LYS A 47 2.30 -6.74 -21.27
C LYS A 47 1.19 -5.69 -21.34
N ASP A 48 0.31 -5.78 -22.34
CA ASP A 48 -0.85 -4.90 -22.50
C ASP A 48 -1.77 -5.01 -21.27
N PHE A 49 -2.10 -6.24 -20.83
CA PHE A 49 -2.92 -6.45 -19.63
C PHE A 49 -2.27 -5.88 -18.35
N CYS A 50 -0.97 -6.12 -18.16
CA CYS A 50 -0.22 -5.61 -17.01
C CYS A 50 -0.19 -4.07 -16.98
N SER A 51 0.02 -3.43 -18.14
CA SER A 51 -0.05 -1.98 -18.27
C SER A 51 -1.46 -1.45 -17.98
N ASP A 52 -2.49 -2.05 -18.57
CA ASP A 52 -3.88 -1.67 -18.32
C ASP A 52 -4.26 -1.84 -16.84
N TRP A 53 -3.75 -2.87 -16.15
CA TRP A 53 -4.01 -3.05 -14.72
C TRP A 53 -3.34 -1.97 -13.87
N MET A 54 -2.06 -1.65 -14.11
CA MET A 54 -1.36 -0.56 -13.41
C MET A 54 -2.07 0.79 -13.59
N ASP A 55 -2.57 1.05 -14.80
CA ASP A 55 -3.29 2.28 -15.14
C ASP A 55 -4.75 2.28 -14.64
N ASN A 56 -5.15 1.26 -13.87
CA ASN A 56 -6.52 1.06 -13.38
C ASN A 56 -7.59 0.95 -14.48
N ILE A 57 -7.21 0.51 -15.69
CA ILE A 57 -8.09 0.24 -16.83
C ILE A 57 -8.64 -1.20 -16.74
N ALA A 58 -7.79 -2.15 -16.37
CA ALA A 58 -8.15 -3.56 -16.20
C ALA A 58 -8.18 -3.96 -14.72
N THR A 59 -8.90 -5.06 -14.44
CA THR A 59 -8.94 -5.68 -13.11
C THR A 59 -8.38 -7.10 -13.16
N LEU A 60 -7.58 -7.48 -12.18
CA LEU A 60 -7.07 -8.83 -12.01
C LEU A 60 -8.18 -9.74 -11.47
N PRO A 61 -8.55 -10.82 -12.18
CA PRO A 61 -9.41 -11.86 -11.62
C PRO A 61 -8.62 -12.63 -10.56
N LEU A 62 -9.01 -12.51 -9.28
CA LEU A 62 -8.27 -13.09 -8.17
C LEU A 62 -8.26 -14.63 -8.19
N ILE A 63 -9.20 -15.25 -8.90
CA ILE A 63 -9.21 -16.70 -9.13
C ILE A 63 -7.93 -17.21 -9.83
N LEU A 64 -7.23 -16.35 -10.57
CA LEU A 64 -5.95 -16.69 -11.20
C LEU A 64 -4.81 -16.83 -10.19
N VAL A 65 -5.00 -16.30 -8.98
CA VAL A 65 -3.98 -16.23 -7.92
C VAL A 65 -4.44 -16.88 -6.62
N GLY A 66 -5.57 -17.61 -6.64
CA GLY A 66 -6.07 -18.36 -5.49
C GLY A 66 -7.14 -17.66 -4.66
N GLY A 67 -7.54 -16.44 -5.02
CA GLY A 67 -8.59 -15.67 -4.35
C GLY A 67 -9.95 -15.69 -5.09
N GLU A 68 -10.86 -14.82 -4.67
CA GLU A 68 -12.19 -14.65 -5.26
C GLU A 68 -12.43 -13.21 -5.72
N GLY A 69 -13.17 -13.03 -6.83
CA GLY A 69 -13.53 -11.71 -7.34
C GLY A 69 -12.48 -11.07 -8.25
N TYR A 70 -12.46 -9.75 -8.26
CA TYR A 70 -11.63 -8.92 -9.14
C TYR A 70 -11.05 -7.74 -8.35
N ILE A 71 -9.82 -7.34 -8.69
CA ILE A 71 -9.16 -6.21 -8.03
C ILE A 71 -8.43 -5.31 -9.04
N SER A 72 -8.62 -4.00 -8.95
CA SER A 72 -7.80 -3.01 -9.68
C SER A 72 -6.46 -2.75 -8.95
N ALA A 73 -5.51 -2.07 -9.59
CA ALA A 73 -4.25 -1.70 -8.94
C ALA A 73 -4.47 -0.78 -7.73
N SER A 74 -5.36 0.20 -7.82
CA SER A 74 -5.69 1.10 -6.70
C SER A 74 -6.33 0.36 -5.53
N GLN A 75 -7.25 -0.57 -5.81
CA GLN A 75 -7.86 -1.41 -4.79
C GLN A 75 -6.81 -2.31 -4.13
N PHE A 76 -5.86 -2.85 -4.89
CA PHE A 76 -4.76 -3.64 -4.33
C PHE A 76 -3.90 -2.81 -3.38
N VAL A 77 -3.50 -1.58 -3.77
CA VAL A 77 -2.73 -0.69 -2.89
C VAL A 77 -3.52 -0.32 -1.63
N ASN A 78 -4.79 0.06 -1.77
CA ASN A 78 -5.64 0.40 -0.62
C ASN A 78 -5.81 -0.79 0.33
N GLN A 79 -6.06 -1.99 -0.20
CA GLN A 79 -6.21 -3.20 0.59
C GLN A 79 -4.93 -3.54 1.35
N THR A 80 -3.80 -3.56 0.64
CA THR A 80 -2.52 -4.04 1.18
C THR A 80 -1.80 -3.03 2.07
N PHE A 81 -2.15 -1.75 1.99
CA PHE A 81 -1.63 -0.73 2.91
C PHE A 81 -2.17 -0.91 4.33
N GLY A 82 -3.48 -1.09 4.46
CA GLY A 82 -4.16 -1.11 5.75
C GLY A 82 -4.65 -2.47 6.23
N SER A 83 -4.49 -3.53 5.43
CA SER A 83 -5.01 -4.86 5.72
C SER A 83 -4.19 -5.95 5.01
N ILE A 84 -4.69 -7.17 5.06
CA ILE A 84 -4.07 -8.37 4.51
C ILE A 84 -4.04 -8.35 2.97
N ASN A 85 -2.98 -8.93 2.40
CA ASN A 85 -2.80 -9.09 0.97
C ASN A 85 -3.83 -10.09 0.42
N PRO A 86 -4.70 -9.70 -0.52
CA PRO A 86 -5.78 -10.55 -1.03
C PRO A 86 -5.29 -11.68 -1.96
N ILE A 87 -3.97 -11.78 -2.19
CA ILE A 87 -3.37 -12.78 -3.07
C ILE A 87 -2.82 -13.97 -2.28
N ASP A 88 -2.15 -13.74 -1.16
CA ASP A 88 -1.40 -14.76 -0.42
C ASP A 88 -1.59 -14.72 1.10
N ASP A 89 -2.54 -13.94 1.59
CA ASP A 89 -2.87 -13.78 3.01
C ASP A 89 -1.70 -13.27 3.88
N SER A 90 -0.67 -12.66 3.27
CA SER A 90 0.43 -12.02 3.98
C SER A 90 0.17 -10.53 4.24
N TYR A 91 1.04 -9.88 5.00
CA TYR A 91 1.07 -8.42 5.11
C TYR A 91 2.26 -7.85 4.36
N MET A 92 2.08 -6.73 3.66
CA MET A 92 3.19 -6.08 2.96
C MET A 92 4.19 -5.51 3.97
N GLU A 93 5.47 -5.53 3.63
CA GLU A 93 6.55 -5.05 4.51
C GLU A 93 6.34 -3.59 4.93
N TYR A 94 5.85 -2.72 4.04
CA TYR A 94 5.55 -1.31 4.31
C TYR A 94 4.07 -1.00 4.47
N SER A 95 3.27 -2.01 4.84
CA SER A 95 1.91 -1.79 5.33
C SER A 95 1.92 -1.27 6.76
N LEU A 96 0.76 -0.84 7.26
CA LEU A 96 0.57 -0.55 8.69
C LEU A 96 0.89 -1.76 9.58
N ASN A 97 0.80 -2.97 9.04
CA ASN A 97 1.12 -4.19 9.77
C ASN A 97 2.61 -4.59 9.73
N ILE A 98 3.44 -3.87 8.96
CA ILE A 98 4.91 -4.03 8.90
C ILE A 98 5.30 -5.50 8.69
N GLY A 99 4.88 -6.10 7.57
CA GLY A 99 5.14 -7.52 7.29
C GLY A 99 4.51 -8.49 8.28
N GLY A 100 3.52 -8.05 9.07
CA GLY A 100 2.85 -8.84 10.10
C GLY A 100 3.51 -8.76 11.48
N MET A 101 4.43 -7.81 11.70
CA MET A 101 5.03 -7.57 13.01
C MET A 101 4.14 -6.75 13.95
N TRP A 102 3.28 -5.88 13.41
CA TRP A 102 2.34 -5.12 14.23
C TRP A 102 1.38 -6.05 14.98
N GLY A 103 1.07 -5.72 16.23
CA GLY A 103 0.20 -6.52 17.09
C GLY A 103 0.87 -7.75 17.72
N THR A 104 2.09 -8.11 17.34
CA THR A 104 2.75 -9.33 17.84
C THR A 104 3.33 -9.23 19.25
N GLY A 105 3.41 -8.04 19.85
CA GLY A 105 4.10 -7.81 21.13
C GLY A 105 5.62 -7.99 21.07
N THR A 106 6.20 -8.20 19.89
CA THR A 106 7.64 -8.48 19.71
C THR A 106 8.36 -7.24 19.16
N TYR A 107 9.68 -7.12 19.39
CA TYR A 107 10.52 -6.02 18.86
C TYR A 107 10.07 -4.59 19.22
N GLY A 108 9.23 -4.44 20.26
CA GLY A 108 8.69 -3.15 20.69
C GLY A 108 7.34 -2.80 20.06
N PHE A 109 6.78 -3.66 19.21
CA PHE A 109 5.41 -3.54 18.72
C PHE A 109 4.40 -3.84 19.83
N PRO A 110 3.19 -3.25 19.77
CA PRO A 110 2.13 -3.54 20.73
C PRO A 110 1.68 -5.00 20.64
N GLU A 111 1.15 -5.53 21.74
CA GLU A 111 0.41 -6.80 21.77
C GLU A 111 -1.08 -6.48 21.54
N SER A 112 -1.52 -6.60 20.30
CA SER A 112 -2.85 -6.20 19.81
C SER A 112 -3.26 -7.00 18.57
N ASP A 113 -4.50 -6.84 18.11
CA ASP A 113 -4.91 -7.40 16.83
C ASP A 113 -4.20 -6.65 15.67
N PRO A 114 -3.90 -7.33 14.55
CA PRO A 114 -3.41 -6.65 13.35
C PRO A 114 -4.36 -5.55 12.90
N ILE A 115 -3.81 -4.51 12.29
CA ILE A 115 -4.59 -3.44 11.69
C ILE A 115 -5.41 -3.99 10.53
N ASP A 116 -6.69 -3.66 10.50
CA ASP A 116 -7.61 -4.06 9.44
C ASP A 116 -8.48 -2.87 9.03
N LEU A 117 -7.91 -2.00 8.19
CA LEU A 117 -8.63 -0.89 7.60
C LEU A 117 -9.45 -1.33 6.39
N THR A 118 -10.61 -0.71 6.22
CA THR A 118 -11.34 -0.79 4.94
C THR A 118 -10.54 -0.12 3.83
N GLN A 119 -10.76 -0.53 2.58
CA GLN A 119 -10.12 0.09 1.42
C GLN A 119 -10.42 1.59 1.34
N GLU A 120 -11.61 2.02 1.75
CA GLU A 120 -12.01 3.44 1.81
C GLU A 120 -11.18 4.21 2.83
N GLN A 121 -10.93 3.65 4.02
CA GLN A 121 -10.08 4.28 5.04
C GLN A 121 -8.63 4.37 4.56
N SER A 122 -8.09 3.30 3.96
CA SER A 122 -6.75 3.34 3.38
C SER A 122 -6.65 4.34 2.23
N ALA A 123 -7.67 4.44 1.38
CA ALA A 123 -7.73 5.43 0.31
C ALA A 123 -7.72 6.87 0.86
N GLU A 124 -8.50 7.16 1.91
CA GLU A 124 -8.51 8.47 2.55
C GLU A 124 -7.14 8.80 3.17
N MET A 125 -6.54 7.84 3.88
CA MET A 125 -5.20 8.01 4.46
C MET A 125 -4.12 8.27 3.43
N LEU A 126 -4.15 7.58 2.29
CA LEU A 126 -3.12 7.73 1.26
C LEU A 126 -3.37 8.95 0.38
N TYR A 127 -4.61 9.15 -0.05
CA TYR A 127 -4.96 10.00 -1.19
C TYR A 127 -5.99 11.10 -0.88
N GLY A 128 -6.54 11.15 0.33
CA GLY A 128 -7.47 12.22 0.76
C GLY A 128 -6.84 13.61 0.72
N ASP A 129 -7.59 14.64 1.12
CA ASP A 129 -7.11 16.03 1.08
C ASP A 129 -5.83 16.25 1.92
N TRP A 130 -5.68 15.47 2.99
CA TRP A 130 -4.48 15.41 3.84
C TRP A 130 -3.74 14.08 3.70
N GLY A 131 -3.96 13.33 2.62
CA GLY A 131 -3.40 12.01 2.40
C GLY A 131 -1.87 12.00 2.32
N LEU A 132 -1.26 10.93 2.83
CA LEU A 132 0.18 10.75 2.98
C LEU A 132 0.96 10.83 1.66
N THR A 133 0.34 10.50 0.52
CA THR A 133 1.00 10.59 -0.79
C THR A 133 0.83 11.96 -1.45
N THR A 134 0.19 12.92 -0.77
CA THR A 134 0.05 14.29 -1.23
C THR A 134 1.14 15.17 -0.63
N ALA A 135 1.58 16.22 -1.35
CA ALA A 135 2.57 17.16 -0.81
C ALA A 135 2.08 17.86 0.47
N LYS A 136 0.77 18.13 0.55
CA LYS A 136 0.08 18.78 1.66
C LYS A 136 0.04 17.87 2.89
N GLY A 137 -0.46 16.65 2.73
CA GLY A 137 -0.52 15.63 3.78
C GLY A 137 0.86 15.21 4.29
N ALA A 138 1.81 14.93 3.40
CA ALA A 138 3.18 14.57 3.78
C ALA A 138 3.86 15.68 4.61
N SER A 139 3.70 16.94 4.20
CA SER A 139 4.26 18.07 4.95
C SER A 139 3.61 18.24 6.32
N MET A 140 2.29 18.05 6.42
CA MET A 140 1.53 18.10 7.67
C MET A 140 1.96 16.98 8.62
N PHE A 141 2.05 15.76 8.12
CA PHE A 141 2.42 14.59 8.90
C PHE A 141 3.86 14.71 9.43
N LEU A 142 4.82 15.08 8.58
CA LEU A 142 6.21 15.32 8.98
C LEU A 142 6.33 16.47 9.98
N TYR A 143 5.55 17.55 9.82
CA TYR A 143 5.50 18.62 10.81
C TYR A 143 5.01 18.10 12.17
N GLY A 144 3.95 17.28 12.17
CA GLY A 144 3.42 16.60 13.34
C GLY A 144 4.48 15.79 14.07
N GLU A 145 5.12 14.85 13.35
CA GLU A 145 6.15 13.98 13.90
C GLU A 145 7.37 14.75 14.46
N LEU A 146 7.83 15.78 13.75
CA LEU A 146 9.03 16.51 14.15
C LEU A 146 8.79 17.53 15.26
N SER A 147 7.62 18.17 15.27
CA SER A 147 7.31 19.23 16.24
C SER A 147 6.55 18.74 17.47
N GLY A 148 5.92 17.56 17.37
CA GLY A 148 4.96 17.08 18.36
C GLY A 148 3.63 17.84 18.35
N LYS A 149 3.35 18.66 17.31
CA LYS A 149 2.17 19.52 17.21
C LYS A 149 1.49 19.44 15.86
N THR A 150 0.18 19.64 15.82
CA THR A 150 -0.53 19.88 14.56
C THR A 150 -0.15 21.24 13.97
N LEU A 151 -0.41 21.41 12.66
CA LEU A 151 -0.51 22.75 12.09
C LEU A 151 -1.61 23.54 12.84
N PRO A 152 -1.46 24.87 12.99
CA PRO A 152 -2.44 25.71 13.68
C PRO A 152 -3.64 26.03 12.77
N ILE A 153 -4.29 24.99 12.26
CA ILE A 153 -5.45 25.07 11.37
C ILE A 153 -6.47 23.97 11.73
N ASN A 154 -7.72 24.21 11.40
CA ASN A 154 -8.74 23.18 11.38
C ASN A 154 -8.66 22.43 10.04
N TYR A 155 -8.39 21.12 10.08
CA TYR A 155 -8.14 20.34 8.86
C TYR A 155 -9.37 20.15 7.95
N THR A 156 -10.58 20.42 8.45
CA THR A 156 -11.82 20.37 7.65
C THR A 156 -12.15 21.70 6.98
N THR A 157 -11.86 22.83 7.63
CA THR A 157 -12.23 24.18 7.14
C THR A 157 -11.04 24.98 6.61
N GLU A 158 -9.82 24.56 6.94
CA GLU A 158 -8.55 25.25 6.67
C GLU A 158 -8.43 26.64 7.31
N GLU A 159 -9.35 26.99 8.21
CA GLU A 159 -9.28 28.21 9.02
C GLU A 159 -8.29 28.02 10.18
N TYR A 160 -7.83 29.14 10.75
CA TYR A 160 -6.96 29.13 11.91
C TYR A 160 -7.60 28.38 13.09
N ALA A 161 -6.81 27.53 13.74
CA ALA A 161 -7.16 26.89 15.00
C ALA A 161 -5.92 26.76 15.89
N ASP A 162 -6.11 26.60 17.19
CA ASP A 162 -4.99 26.37 18.10
C ASP A 162 -4.30 25.03 17.78
N ALA A 163 -2.96 25.03 17.79
CA ALA A 163 -2.19 23.82 17.59
C ALA A 163 -2.42 22.82 18.74
N ARG A 164 -2.65 21.57 18.39
CA ARG A 164 -2.88 20.45 19.33
C ARG A 164 -1.65 19.58 19.46
N GLU A 165 -1.59 18.74 20.49
CA GLU A 165 -0.56 17.70 20.58
C GLU A 165 -0.70 16.70 19.43
N TRP A 166 0.43 16.26 18.89
CA TRP A 166 0.48 15.23 17.84
C TRP A 166 0.42 13.83 18.45
N THR A 167 -0.77 13.42 18.86
CA THR A 167 -1.04 12.09 19.45
C THR A 167 -1.72 11.14 18.45
N ASN A 168 -1.80 9.86 18.80
CA ASN A 168 -2.50 8.87 17.97
C ASN A 168 -3.98 9.23 17.82
N GLU A 169 -4.62 9.79 18.85
CA GLU A 169 -6.00 10.28 18.78
C GLU A 169 -6.15 11.43 17.79
N THR A 170 -5.14 12.30 17.69
CA THR A 170 -5.15 13.40 16.73
C THR A 170 -5.00 12.89 15.30
N VAL A 171 -4.12 11.92 15.06
CA VAL A 171 -3.97 11.28 13.74
C VAL A 171 -5.22 10.50 13.36
N ALA A 172 -5.81 9.77 14.31
CA ALA A 172 -7.06 9.04 14.13
C ALA A 172 -8.21 9.97 13.70
N GLU A 173 -8.32 11.15 14.33
CA GLU A 173 -9.33 12.16 13.98
C GLU A 173 -9.12 12.73 12.57
N ILE A 174 -7.87 12.99 12.16
CA ILE A 174 -7.55 13.54 10.84
C ILE A 174 -7.98 12.57 9.73
N TYR A 175 -7.73 11.28 9.91
CA TYR A 175 -7.96 10.27 8.87
C TYR A 175 -9.25 9.47 9.03
N GLY A 176 -10.01 9.67 10.11
CA GLY A 176 -11.25 8.92 10.36
C GLY A 176 -11.02 7.42 10.60
N ILE A 177 -9.92 7.08 11.29
CA ILE A 177 -9.54 5.70 11.63
C ILE A 177 -9.54 5.51 13.16
N ASP A 178 -9.35 4.29 13.62
CA ASP A 178 -9.18 4.04 15.05
C ASP A 178 -7.77 4.44 15.53
N VAL A 179 -7.62 4.54 16.86
CA VAL A 179 -6.38 5.01 17.51
C VAL A 179 -5.22 4.02 17.34
N GLU A 180 -5.50 2.73 17.20
CA GLU A 180 -4.47 1.71 17.02
C GLU A 180 -3.88 1.79 15.61
N ALA A 181 -4.73 1.90 14.58
CA ALA A 181 -4.31 2.13 13.20
C ALA A 181 -3.54 3.45 13.05
N ALA A 182 -3.98 4.50 13.74
CA ALA A 182 -3.25 5.76 13.81
C ALA A 182 -1.90 5.62 14.51
N GLY A 183 -1.78 4.72 15.49
CA GLY A 183 -0.52 4.38 16.13
C GLY A 183 0.43 3.63 15.19
N ALA A 184 -0.10 2.73 14.36
CA ALA A 184 0.68 1.99 13.37
C ALA A 184 1.25 2.87 12.25
N ALA A 185 0.58 3.98 11.95
CA ALA A 185 1.00 4.91 10.91
C ALA A 185 2.15 5.84 11.31
N LYS A 186 2.47 5.95 12.61
CA LYS A 186 3.46 6.89 13.17
C LYS A 186 4.77 6.21 13.52
#